data_AF-A0A2W6BZL8-F1
#
_entry.id   AF-A0A2W6BZL8-F1
#
_cell.length_a   1.000
_cell.length_b   1.000
_cell.length_c   1.000
_cell.angle_alpha   90.00
_cell.angle_beta   90.00
_cell.angle_gamma   90.00
#
_symmetry.space_group_name_H-M   'P 1'
#
loop_
_entity.id
_entity.type
_entity.pdbx_description
1 polymer ?
#
loop_
_entity_poly.entity_id
_entity_poly.type
_entity_poly.pdbx_seq_one_letter_code
_entity_poly.pdbx_strand_id
1 'polypeptide(L)'
;MSAPRNAAVPERLPEAGTAARRGGGPPWMGAAMPAEKSMTFGPSAGRLLARLRPERTLVLCVLGLAVISVTLAVLGPKILGHATNIIFAGVIGKRLPPDLTRQQAVDAARARGEGKFADLITGMHVTPGAGIDFAALGNVLLLALAIYVGANVLSWLQGYLLNG
;
A
#
# COMPACT_ATOMS: atom_id res chain seq x y z
N MET A 1 -33.30 55.56 -10.96
CA MET A 1 -34.61 54.89 -11.04
C MET A 1 -34.42 53.59 -11.82
N SER A 2 -34.62 52.45 -11.14
CA SER A 2 -35.15 51.15 -11.62
C SER A 2 -34.49 50.38 -12.79
N ALA A 3 -34.21 49.10 -12.50
CA ALA A 3 -33.73 47.98 -13.34
C ALA A 3 -34.77 47.50 -14.39
N PRO A 4 -34.73 46.25 -14.91
CA PRO A 4 -33.69 45.41 -15.56
C PRO A 4 -34.15 44.93 -16.97
N ARG A 5 -33.29 44.26 -17.78
CA ARG A 5 -33.61 42.97 -18.45
C ARG A 5 -32.57 42.48 -19.47
N ASN A 6 -32.52 41.14 -19.54
CA ASN A 6 -32.02 40.27 -20.60
C ASN A 6 -30.53 39.89 -20.53
N ALA A 7 -30.26 38.86 -19.73
CA ALA A 7 -29.18 37.91 -20.01
C ALA A 7 -29.46 37.28 -21.39
N ALA A 8 -28.81 37.80 -22.42
CA ALA A 8 -28.83 37.23 -23.75
C ALA A 8 -28.12 35.86 -23.70
N VAL A 9 -28.86 34.83 -24.12
CA VAL A 9 -28.39 33.48 -24.36
C VAL A 9 -27.19 33.54 -25.32
N PRO A 10 -26.02 32.96 -24.99
CA PRO A 10 -24.91 32.95 -25.93
C PRO A 10 -25.26 32.08 -27.14
N GLU A 11 -25.10 32.69 -28.31
CA GLU A 11 -25.33 32.18 -29.64
C GLU A 11 -24.61 30.84 -29.89
N ARG A 12 -25.29 29.91 -30.58
CA ARG A 12 -24.76 28.57 -30.86
C ARG A 12 -23.49 28.70 -31.71
N LEU A 13 -22.45 27.96 -31.32
CA LEU A 13 -21.18 27.88 -32.06
C LEU A 13 -21.42 27.38 -33.51
N PRO A 14 -20.72 27.94 -34.51
CA PRO A 14 -20.86 27.54 -35.90
C PRO A 14 -20.30 26.12 -36.13
N GLU A 15 -20.92 25.40 -37.06
CA GLU A 15 -20.52 24.06 -37.48
C GLU A 15 -19.06 24.03 -37.93
N ALA A 16 -18.25 23.24 -37.24
CA ALA A 16 -16.89 22.93 -37.65
C ALA A 16 -16.96 22.01 -38.88
N GLY A 17 -16.92 22.60 -40.08
CA GLY A 17 -17.13 21.80 -41.28
C GLY A 17 -16.60 22.32 -42.60
N THR A 18 -15.93 23.46 -42.72
CA THR A 18 -15.28 23.82 -44.01
C THR A 18 -14.43 25.08 -43.87
N ALA A 19 -13.13 24.96 -43.59
CA ALA A 19 -12.14 25.99 -43.92
C ALA A 19 -10.72 25.44 -43.78
N ALA A 20 -10.42 24.35 -44.47
CA ALA A 20 -9.04 24.14 -44.89
C ALA A 20 -8.68 25.28 -45.86
N ARG A 21 -7.49 25.87 -45.65
CA ARG A 21 -6.78 26.86 -46.49
C ARG A 21 -7.00 28.33 -46.16
N ARG A 22 -6.09 28.88 -45.34
CA ARG A 22 -5.07 29.87 -45.74
C ARG A 22 -4.50 30.55 -44.50
N GLY A 23 -3.19 30.69 -44.43
CA GLY A 23 -2.55 31.58 -43.48
C GLY A 23 -1.16 31.09 -43.09
N GLY A 24 -0.15 31.58 -43.81
CA GLY A 24 1.25 31.32 -43.50
C GLY A 24 1.65 31.96 -42.17
N GLY A 25 2.26 31.17 -41.30
CA GLY A 25 2.91 31.62 -40.08
C GLY A 25 4.12 30.72 -39.81
N PRO A 26 5.24 31.25 -39.27
CA PRO A 26 6.44 30.46 -38.99
C PRO A 26 6.13 29.26 -38.07
N PRO A 27 6.66 28.06 -38.35
CA PRO A 27 6.32 26.81 -37.63
C PRO A 27 6.60 26.80 -36.12
N TRP A 28 7.33 27.79 -35.59
CA TRP A 28 7.89 27.75 -34.23
C TRP A 28 7.09 28.52 -33.16
N MET A 29 6.00 29.21 -33.52
CA MET A 29 5.27 30.08 -32.57
C MET A 29 3.89 29.56 -32.13
N GLY A 30 3.57 28.29 -32.40
CA GLY A 30 2.37 27.61 -31.90
C GLY A 30 2.57 26.91 -30.55
N ALA A 31 3.73 27.08 -29.90
CA ALA A 31 4.11 26.39 -28.67
C ALA A 31 3.45 26.95 -27.38
N ALA A 32 2.28 27.58 -27.52
CA ALA A 32 1.34 27.80 -26.43
C ALA A 32 0.09 26.95 -26.69
N MET A 33 0.30 25.65 -26.90
CA MET A 33 -0.76 24.67 -26.67
C MET A 33 -1.31 24.93 -25.26
N PRO A 34 -2.61 25.13 -25.06
CA PRO A 34 -3.19 25.02 -23.74
C PRO A 34 -2.71 23.69 -23.19
N ALA A 35 -2.07 23.70 -22.02
CA ALA A 35 -1.78 22.47 -21.31
C ALA A 35 -3.12 21.79 -21.08
N GLU A 36 -3.53 20.89 -21.98
CA GLU A 36 -4.74 20.11 -21.88
C GLU A 36 -4.62 19.35 -20.57
N LYS A 37 -5.30 19.91 -19.58
CA LYS A 37 -5.41 19.40 -18.23
C LYS A 37 -5.90 17.97 -18.35
N SER A 38 -4.97 17.03 -18.15
CA SER A 38 -5.19 15.59 -18.12
C SER A 38 -6.04 15.23 -16.92
N MET A 39 -7.34 15.54 -16.90
CA MET A 39 -8.14 15.32 -15.68
C MET A 39 -9.58 14.86 -15.94
N THR A 40 -9.75 13.89 -16.84
CA THR A 40 -10.90 12.97 -16.72
C THR A 40 -10.43 11.51 -16.74
N PHE A 41 -9.59 11.17 -15.76
CA PHE A 41 -9.11 9.80 -15.53
C PHE A 41 -10.27 8.84 -15.20
N GLY A 42 -11.25 9.27 -14.42
CA GLY A 42 -12.39 8.43 -14.02
C GLY A 42 -13.26 7.95 -15.18
N PRO A 43 -13.82 8.84 -16.02
CA PRO A 43 -14.63 8.45 -17.19
C PRO A 43 -13.86 7.61 -18.20
N SER A 44 -12.56 7.87 -18.35
CA SER A 44 -11.67 7.13 -19.26
C SER A 44 -11.35 5.73 -18.73
N ALA A 45 -11.09 5.59 -17.43
CA ALA A 45 -10.95 4.29 -16.77
C ALA A 45 -12.25 3.48 -16.86
N GLY A 46 -13.41 4.11 -16.67
CA GLY A 46 -14.72 3.48 -16.85
C GLY A 46 -14.96 2.98 -18.27
N ARG A 47 -14.57 3.75 -19.29
CA ARG A 47 -14.65 3.33 -20.71
C ARG A 47 -13.69 2.19 -21.04
N LEU A 48 -12.50 2.19 -20.45
CA LEU A 48 -11.53 1.10 -20.59
C LEU A 48 -12.03 -0.20 -19.94
N LEU A 49 -12.52 -0.12 -18.70
CA LEU A 49 -13.16 -1.24 -17.99
C LEU A 49 -14.41 -1.75 -18.74
N ALA A 50 -15.19 -0.86 -19.34
CA ALA A 50 -16.33 -1.23 -20.16
C ALA A 50 -15.92 -1.99 -21.44
N ARG A 51 -14.77 -1.65 -22.05
CA ARG A 51 -14.21 -2.39 -23.20
C ARG A 51 -13.63 -3.75 -22.82
N LEU A 52 -13.15 -3.91 -21.58
CA LEU A 52 -12.69 -5.19 -21.03
C LEU A 52 -13.85 -6.07 -20.50
N ARG A 53 -15.11 -5.62 -20.60
CA ARG A 53 -16.30 -6.41 -20.23
C ARG A 53 -16.43 -7.79 -20.90
N PRO A 54 -15.88 -8.08 -22.09
CA PRO A 54 -15.90 -9.44 -22.63
C PRO A 54 -14.96 -10.39 -21.88
N GLU A 55 -13.89 -9.85 -21.29
CA GLU A 55 -12.74 -10.58 -20.70
C GLU A 55 -12.72 -10.50 -19.15
N ARG A 56 -13.87 -10.20 -18.51
CA ARG A 56 -13.95 -9.94 -17.05
C ARG A 56 -13.40 -11.08 -16.22
N THR A 57 -13.58 -12.31 -16.68
CA THR A 57 -13.08 -13.51 -16.02
C THR A 57 -11.55 -13.50 -15.97
N LEU A 58 -10.89 -13.16 -17.08
CA LEU A 58 -9.43 -13.03 -17.15
C LEU A 58 -8.93 -11.88 -16.28
N VAL A 59 -9.59 -10.71 -16.33
CA VAL A 59 -9.25 -9.56 -15.49
C VAL A 59 -9.40 -9.89 -14.00
N LEU A 60 -10.50 -10.55 -13.59
CA LEU A 60 -10.72 -10.99 -12.21
C LEU A 60 -9.69 -12.03 -11.77
N CYS A 61 -9.34 -12.99 -12.65
CA CYS A 61 -8.27 -13.95 -12.38
C CYS A 61 -6.93 -13.24 -12.15
N VAL A 62 -6.53 -12.31 -13.02
CA VAL A 62 -5.29 -11.54 -12.86
C VAL A 62 -5.32 -10.70 -11.58
N LEU A 63 -6.45 -10.05 -11.26
CA LEU A 63 -6.59 -9.30 -10.02
C LEU A 63 -6.44 -10.20 -8.79
N GLY A 64 -7.10 -11.36 -8.79
CA GLY A 64 -6.99 -12.35 -7.73
C GLY A 64 -5.56 -12.87 -7.57
N LEU A 65 -4.90 -13.21 -8.68
CA LEU A 65 -3.52 -13.64 -8.70
C LEU A 65 -2.57 -12.55 -8.18
N ALA A 66 -2.82 -11.29 -8.52
CA ALA A 66 -2.05 -10.15 -8.02
C ALA A 66 -2.22 -9.96 -6.50
N VAL A 67 -3.45 -10.07 -5.99
CA VAL A 67 -3.71 -10.01 -4.54
C VAL A 67 -3.00 -11.14 -3.80
N ILE A 68 -3.07 -12.37 -4.33
CA ILE A 68 -2.36 -13.53 -3.74
C ILE A 68 -0.85 -13.29 -3.76
N SER A 69 -0.30 -12.85 -4.89
CA SER A 69 1.13 -12.55 -5.04
C SER A 69 1.61 -11.50 -4.03
N VAL A 70 0.88 -10.39 -3.89
CA VAL A 70 1.18 -9.35 -2.88
C VAL A 70 1.06 -9.89 -1.46
N THR A 71 0.04 -10.71 -1.19
CA THR A 71 -0.15 -11.33 0.13
C THR A 71 1.06 -12.18 0.49
N LEU A 72 1.48 -13.08 -0.39
CA LEU A 72 2.66 -13.94 -0.20
C LEU A 72 3.94 -13.10 -0.04
N ALA A 73 4.10 -12.02 -0.80
CA ALA A 73 5.26 -11.13 -0.70
C ALA A 73 5.34 -10.43 0.66
N VAL A 74 4.21 -10.05 1.25
CA VAL A 74 4.16 -9.34 2.55
C VAL A 74 4.22 -10.32 3.73
N LEU A 75 3.93 -11.61 3.54
CA LEU A 75 4.04 -12.62 4.60
C LEU A 75 5.47 -12.71 5.16
N GLY A 76 6.50 -12.66 4.30
CA GLY A 76 7.91 -12.73 4.74
C GLY A 76 8.27 -11.62 5.74
N PRO A 77 8.14 -10.33 5.36
CA PRO A 77 8.38 -9.20 6.26
C PRO A 77 7.51 -9.26 7.53
N LYS A 78 6.25 -9.69 7.42
CA LYS A 78 5.33 -9.79 8.57
C LYS A 78 5.77 -10.84 9.59
N ILE A 79 6.21 -12.00 9.12
CA ILE A 79 6.73 -13.09 9.96
C ILE A 79 8.00 -12.67 10.67
N LEU A 80 8.93 -12.02 9.95
CA LEU A 80 10.17 -11.51 10.52
C LEU A 80 9.91 -10.43 11.58
N GLY A 81 8.96 -9.52 11.30
CA GLY A 81 8.52 -8.51 12.28
C GLY A 81 7.96 -9.14 13.55
N HIS A 82 7.15 -10.20 13.43
CA HIS A 82 6.61 -10.91 14.58
C HIS A 82 7.69 -11.66 15.39
N ALA A 83 8.63 -12.32 14.71
CA ALA A 83 9.77 -12.97 15.37
C ALA A 83 10.61 -11.94 16.15
N THR A 84 10.89 -10.80 15.51
CA THR A 84 11.61 -9.69 16.13
C THR A 84 10.86 -9.18 17.36
N ASN A 85 9.53 -9.00 17.27
CA ASN A 85 8.72 -8.54 18.40
C ASN A 85 8.79 -9.50 19.61
N ILE A 86 8.79 -10.82 19.39
CA ILE A 86 8.93 -11.82 20.47
C ILE A 86 10.29 -11.69 21.16
N ILE A 87 11.37 -11.56 20.38
CA ILE A 87 12.73 -11.42 20.92
C ILE A 87 12.85 -10.12 21.72
N PHE A 88 12.40 -8.99 21.15
CA PHE A 88 12.47 -7.68 21.80
C PHE A 88 11.61 -7.63 23.07
N ALA A 89 10.40 -8.16 23.04
CA ALA A 89 9.52 -8.23 24.21
C ALA A 89 10.17 -9.06 25.33
N GLY A 90 10.77 -10.20 25.02
CA GLY A 90 11.44 -11.04 26.02
C GLY A 90 12.73 -10.43 26.58
N VAL A 91 13.52 -9.74 25.77
CA VAL A 91 14.75 -9.06 26.25
C VAL A 91 14.39 -7.90 27.18
N ILE A 92 13.37 -7.12 26.86
CA ILE A 92 12.90 -6.02 27.72
C ILE A 92 12.19 -6.57 28.96
N GLY A 93 11.38 -7.62 28.81
CA GLY A 93 10.74 -8.35 29.92
C GLY A 93 11.75 -8.78 30.99
N LYS A 94 12.90 -9.33 30.57
CA LYS A 94 14.01 -9.71 31.47
C LYS A 94 14.66 -8.54 32.22
N ARG A 95 14.58 -7.32 31.68
CA ARG A 95 15.14 -6.11 32.34
C ARG A 95 14.15 -5.46 33.31
N LEU A 96 12.88 -5.85 33.23
CA LEU A 96 11.83 -5.35 34.10
C LEU A 96 11.79 -6.18 35.39
N PRO A 97 11.64 -5.55 36.56
CA PRO A 97 11.46 -6.27 37.82
C PRO A 97 10.24 -7.20 37.73
N PRO A 98 10.36 -8.47 38.13
CA PRO A 98 9.28 -9.46 38.02
C PRO A 98 8.06 -9.11 38.87
N ASP A 99 8.26 -8.30 39.91
CA ASP A 99 7.22 -7.94 40.89
C ASP A 99 6.38 -6.73 40.47
N LEU A 100 6.74 -6.06 39.37
CA LEU A 100 6.01 -4.91 38.86
C LEU A 100 5.04 -5.31 37.76
N THR A 101 3.83 -4.77 37.82
CA THR A 101 2.92 -4.79 36.67
C THR A 101 3.45 -3.86 35.56
N ARG A 102 3.00 -4.09 34.32
CA ARG A 102 3.38 -3.27 33.16
C ARG A 102 3.13 -1.77 33.40
N GLN A 103 1.97 -1.40 33.96
CA GLN A 103 1.68 -0.01 34.34
C GLN A 103 2.69 0.53 35.35
N GLN A 104 2.97 -0.21 36.42
CA GLN A 104 3.92 0.24 37.45
C GLN A 104 5.34 0.38 36.89
N ALA A 105 5.73 -0.46 35.93
CA ALA A 105 7.00 -0.31 35.23
C ALA A 105 7.05 0.96 34.35
N VAL A 106 5.96 1.29 33.67
CA VAL A 106 5.82 2.53 32.89
C VAL A 106 5.92 3.75 33.81
N ASP A 107 5.21 3.72 34.94
CA ASP A 107 5.21 4.81 35.92
C ASP A 107 6.60 4.98 36.56
N ALA A 108 7.28 3.88 36.89
CA ALA A 108 8.64 3.90 37.41
C ALA A 108 9.66 4.40 36.38
N ALA A 109 9.48 4.09 35.09
CA ALA A 109 10.30 4.62 34.01
C ALA A 109 10.07 6.13 33.83
N ARG A 110 8.82 6.59 33.90
CA ARG A 110 8.48 8.03 33.86
C ARG A 110 9.03 8.78 35.06
N ALA A 111 8.95 8.21 36.26
CA ALA A 111 9.49 8.80 37.48
C ALA A 111 11.03 8.95 37.43
N ARG A 112 11.72 8.07 36.71
CA ARG A 112 13.16 8.16 36.43
C ARG A 112 13.54 9.14 35.32
N GLY A 113 12.55 9.75 34.65
CA GLY A 113 12.76 10.62 33.49
C GLY A 113 12.97 9.86 32.17
N GLU A 114 12.81 8.55 32.14
CA GLU A 114 12.97 7.70 30.95
C GLU A 114 11.70 7.63 30.11
N GLY A 115 11.16 8.79 29.69
CA GLY A 115 9.88 8.87 28.97
C GLY A 115 9.83 8.00 27.70
N LYS A 116 10.92 7.95 26.93
CA LYS A 116 11.02 7.11 25.72
C LYS A 116 10.91 5.61 26.02
N PHE A 117 11.48 5.16 27.14
CA PHE A 117 11.42 3.76 27.55
C PHE A 117 10.02 3.41 28.04
N ALA A 118 9.39 4.34 28.79
CA ALA A 118 8.01 4.23 29.21
C ALA A 118 7.03 4.10 28.02
N ASP A 119 7.22 4.92 26.97
CA ASP A 119 6.40 4.87 25.76
C ASP A 119 6.60 3.55 25.00
N LEU A 120 7.84 3.05 24.96
CA LEU A 120 8.16 1.77 24.34
C LEU A 120 7.49 0.59 25.07
N ILE A 121 7.54 0.55 26.40
CA ILE A 121 6.82 -0.45 27.21
C ILE A 121 5.31 -0.32 27.02
N THR A 122 4.78 0.90 26.88
CA THR A 122 3.35 1.16 26.65
C THR A 122 2.87 0.71 25.26
N GLY A 123 3.75 0.74 24.25
CA GLY A 123 3.45 0.24 22.91
C GLY A 123 3.53 -1.29 22.78
N MET A 124 4.36 -1.95 23.59
CA MET A 124 4.65 -3.38 23.45
C MET A 124 3.99 -4.24 24.53
N HIS A 125 3.43 -5.40 24.15
CA HIS A 125 2.97 -6.41 25.13
C HIS A 125 4.19 -7.08 25.79
N VAL A 126 4.74 -6.44 26.81
CA VAL A 126 5.87 -6.93 27.59
C VAL A 126 5.37 -7.47 28.92
N THR A 127 5.78 -8.69 29.26
CA THR A 127 5.53 -9.32 30.55
C THR A 127 6.76 -9.11 31.43
N PRO A 128 6.67 -8.34 32.54
CA PRO A 128 7.80 -8.11 33.45
C PRO A 128 8.35 -9.42 34.01
N GLY A 129 9.67 -9.56 34.06
CA GLY A 129 10.36 -10.78 34.53
C GLY A 129 10.39 -11.96 33.55
N ALA A 130 9.60 -11.92 32.47
CA ALA A 130 9.60 -12.98 31.46
C ALA A 130 10.75 -12.82 30.46
N GLY A 131 11.41 -13.93 30.12
CA GLY A 131 12.42 -13.97 29.06
C GLY A 131 11.82 -14.11 27.66
N ILE A 132 12.69 -14.40 26.69
CA ILE A 132 12.28 -14.70 25.31
C ILE A 132 11.39 -15.96 25.31
N ASP A 133 10.21 -15.85 24.70
CA ASP A 133 9.34 -16.98 24.45
C ASP A 133 9.88 -17.78 23.25
N PHE A 134 10.73 -18.77 23.54
CA PHE A 134 11.35 -19.62 22.52
C PHE A 134 10.33 -20.54 21.82
N ALA A 135 9.21 -20.89 22.47
CA ALA A 135 8.20 -21.73 21.86
C ALA A 135 7.42 -20.94 20.79
N ALA A 136 6.97 -19.73 21.14
CA ALA A 136 6.35 -18.82 20.18
C ALA A 136 7.31 -18.47 19.04
N LEU A 137 8.58 -18.16 19.36
CA LEU A 137 9.60 -17.85 18.35
C LEU A 137 9.84 -19.04 17.41
N GLY A 138 9.95 -20.25 17.96
CA GLY A 138 10.12 -21.48 17.19
C GLY A 138 8.98 -21.70 16.19
N ASN A 139 7.73 -21.53 16.61
CA ASN A 139 6.57 -21.65 15.72
C ASN A 139 6.60 -20.66 14.56
N VAL A 140 6.99 -19.40 14.83
CA VAL A 140 7.11 -18.36 13.79
C VAL A 140 8.23 -18.71 12.80
N LEU A 141 9.38 -19.18 13.31
CA LEU A 141 10.50 -19.61 12.46
C LEU A 141 10.16 -20.86 11.62
N LEU A 142 9.43 -21.82 12.18
CA LEU A 142 8.93 -22.99 11.45
C LEU A 142 7.97 -22.59 10.35
N LEU A 143 7.05 -21.64 10.61
CA LEU A 143 6.16 -21.10 9.58
C LEU A 143 6.96 -20.40 8.46
N ALA A 144 7.96 -19.59 8.82
CA ALA A 144 8.85 -18.95 7.87
C ALA A 144 9.55 -19.97 6.97
N LEU A 145 10.11 -21.01 7.59
CA LEU A 145 10.78 -22.11 6.90
C LEU A 145 9.83 -22.84 5.96
N ALA A 146 8.62 -23.18 6.42
CA ALA A 146 7.62 -23.89 5.61
C ALA A 146 7.23 -23.08 4.36
N ILE A 147 7.03 -21.77 4.49
CA ILE A 147 6.74 -20.88 3.36
C ILE A 147 7.91 -20.86 2.38
N TYR A 148 9.14 -20.74 2.88
CA TYR A 148 10.33 -20.70 2.03
C TYR A 148 10.55 -22.00 1.28
N VAL A 149 10.36 -23.15 1.95
CA VAL A 149 10.41 -24.47 1.32
C VAL A 149 9.32 -24.60 0.25
N GLY A 150 8.08 -24.21 0.56
CA GLY A 150 6.99 -24.21 -0.41
C GLY A 150 7.28 -23.36 -1.65
N ALA A 151 7.82 -22.15 -1.45
CA ALA A 151 8.22 -21.26 -2.54
C ALA A 151 9.34 -21.87 -3.41
N ASN A 152 10.33 -22.53 -2.79
CA ASN A 152 11.39 -23.23 -3.53
C ASN A 152 10.85 -24.40 -4.35
N VAL A 153 9.93 -25.20 -3.80
CA VAL A 153 9.29 -26.30 -4.52
C VAL A 153 8.50 -25.80 -5.73
N LEU A 154 7.73 -24.73 -5.56
CA LEU A 154 6.99 -24.08 -6.66
C LEU A 154 7.94 -23.55 -7.74
N SER A 155 9.02 -22.87 -7.33
CA SER A 155 10.04 -22.36 -8.26
C SER A 155 10.74 -23.49 -9.03
N TRP A 156 11.09 -24.58 -8.35
CA TRP A 156 11.66 -25.77 -8.98
C TRP A 156 10.69 -26.40 -10.00
N LEU A 157 9.41 -26.51 -9.64
CA LEU A 157 8.38 -27.06 -10.53
C LEU A 157 8.17 -26.17 -11.78
N GLN A 158 8.18 -24.85 -11.63
CA GLN A 158 8.15 -23.91 -12.75
C GLN A 158 9.37 -24.08 -13.66
N GLY A 159 10.56 -24.23 -13.09
CA GLY A 159 11.79 -24.48 -13.85
C GLY A 159 11.79 -25.82 -14.59
N TYR A 160 11.19 -26.85 -14.01
CA TYR A 160 11.02 -28.15 -14.66
C TYR A 160 10.03 -28.10 -15.81
N LEU A 161 8.88 -27.42 -15.64
CA LEU A 161 7.86 -27.26 -16.68
C LEU A 161 8.30 -26.38 -17.86
N LEU A 162 9.19 -25.41 -17.63
CA LEU A 162 9.67 -24.49 -18.68
C LEU A 162 10.86 -25.06 -19.47
N ASN A 163 11.61 -25.99 -18.90
CA ASN A 163 12.77 -26.64 -19.55
C ASN A 163 12.47 -28.08 -20.00
N GLY A 164 11.28 -28.59 -19.71
CA GLY A 164 10.77 -29.91 -20.10
C GLY A 164 9.94 -29.86 -21.38
#